data_AF-A0A222SHT7-F1
#
_entry.id   AF-A0A222SHT7-F1
#
_cell.length_a   1.000
_cell.length_b   1.000
_cell.length_c   1.000
_cell.angle_alpha   90.00
_cell.angle_beta   90.00
_cell.angle_gamma   90.00
#
_symmetry.space_group_name_H-M   'P 1'
#
loop_
_entity.id
_entity.type
_entity.pdbx_description
1 polymer ?
#
loop_
_entity_poly.entity_id
_entity_poly.type
_entity_poly.pdbx_seq_one_letter_code
_entity_poly.pdbx_strand_id
1 'polypeptide(L)'
;MVNDWFDEDPFSLVTVVEGEGNQTVRQGCNIHRALEALASWDRSWRQRPLPVLSAHTISIKNNHMSDIMYGHANSRVLWIPRLFAPGNNYALVWYCRNLLMASMQVKSFRDFLVRADNLQRINSATRIGGYAREVKAILRNMEKGLKTYSTMSVCKQINNDAQLQRILSVYP
;
A
#
# COMPACT_ATOMS: atom_id res chain seq x y z
N MET A 1 3.92 9.00 31.72
CA MET A 1 4.69 8.37 30.62
C MET A 1 3.80 8.32 29.42
N VAL A 2 4.15 9.07 28.38
CA VAL A 2 3.46 9.02 27.09
C VAL A 2 3.95 7.73 26.44
N ASN A 3 3.14 6.67 26.44
CA ASN A 3 3.45 5.49 25.63
C ASN A 3 3.55 5.96 24.18
N ASP A 4 4.69 5.73 23.54
CA ASP A 4 4.96 6.17 22.18
C ASP A 4 3.78 5.87 21.26
N TRP A 5 3.23 6.91 20.62
CA TRP A 5 1.96 6.89 19.89
C TRP A 5 2.01 6.13 18.55
N PHE A 6 3.08 5.37 18.32
CA PHE A 6 3.37 4.66 17.08
C PHE A 6 3.68 3.19 17.36
N ASP A 7 2.70 2.44 17.87
CA ASP A 7 2.71 0.96 17.91
C ASP A 7 2.56 0.33 16.50
N GLU A 8 2.68 1.11 15.43
CA GLU A 8 2.54 0.64 14.06
C GLU A 8 3.87 0.74 13.31
N ASP A 9 4.25 -0.36 12.66
CA ASP A 9 5.39 -0.39 11.74
C ASP A 9 5.27 0.75 10.71
N PRO A 10 6.36 1.49 10.43
CA PRO A 10 6.33 2.60 9.48
C PRO A 10 5.90 2.11 8.09
N PHE A 11 5.08 2.92 7.40
CA PHE A 11 4.73 2.58 6.02
C PHE A 11 5.94 2.76 5.11
N SER A 12 6.37 1.71 4.43
CA SER A 12 7.52 1.74 3.51
C SER A 12 7.14 1.45 2.07
N LEU A 13 7.71 2.21 1.15
CA LEU A 13 7.71 1.90 -0.29
C LEU A 13 9.15 1.79 -0.75
N VAL A 14 9.54 0.60 -1.19
CA VAL A 14 10.89 0.29 -1.65
C VAL A 14 10.86 0.06 -3.16
N THR A 15 11.88 0.54 -3.87
CA THR A 15 12.08 0.23 -5.28
C THR A 15 13.56 -0.04 -5.53
N VAL A 16 13.85 -0.83 -6.55
CA VAL A 16 15.20 -1.02 -7.08
C VAL A 16 15.39 -0.03 -8.24
N VAL A 17 16.47 0.76 -8.19
CA VAL A 17 16.79 1.80 -9.18
C VAL A 17 17.82 1.33 -10.21
N GLU A 18 18.64 0.36 -9.85
CA GLU A 18 19.71 -0.18 -10.68
C GLU A 18 19.81 -1.69 -10.50
N GLY A 19 20.10 -2.40 -11.59
CA GLY A 19 20.14 -3.86 -11.63
C GLY A 19 20.29 -4.37 -13.06
N GLU A 20 20.54 -5.67 -13.20
CA GLU A 20 20.81 -6.30 -14.49
C GLU A 20 19.76 -7.34 -14.87
N GLY A 21 19.33 -7.29 -16.13
CA GLY A 21 18.43 -8.26 -16.74
C GLY A 21 16.96 -8.07 -16.38
N ASN A 22 16.07 -8.61 -17.22
CA ASN A 22 14.63 -8.48 -17.06
C ASN A 22 14.03 -9.65 -16.27
N GLN A 23 14.53 -9.88 -15.04
CA GLN A 23 14.27 -11.11 -14.29
C GLN A 23 12.84 -11.17 -13.72
N THR A 24 12.11 -12.22 -14.10
CA THR A 24 10.76 -12.48 -13.60
C THR A 24 10.80 -13.13 -12.21
N VAL A 25 9.93 -12.66 -11.31
CA VAL A 25 9.78 -13.23 -9.97
C VAL A 25 8.95 -14.51 -10.02
N ARG A 26 9.44 -15.57 -9.39
CA ARG A 26 8.76 -16.87 -9.30
C ARG A 26 8.58 -17.26 -7.83
N GLN A 27 7.58 -18.10 -7.54
CA GLN A 27 7.39 -18.66 -6.20
C GLN A 27 8.71 -19.30 -5.71
N GLY A 28 9.07 -19.04 -4.46
CA GLY A 28 10.28 -19.59 -3.84
C GLY A 28 11.64 -19.06 -4.33
N CYS A 29 11.72 -18.24 -5.40
CA CYS A 29 13.02 -17.82 -5.91
C CYS A 29 13.72 -16.78 -5.00
N ASN A 30 15.02 -16.55 -5.24
CA ASN A 30 15.82 -15.61 -4.47
C ASN A 30 15.26 -14.18 -4.51
N ILE A 31 14.67 -13.76 -5.63
CA ILE A 31 14.02 -12.43 -5.74
C ILE A 31 12.80 -12.38 -4.82
N HIS A 32 11.93 -13.40 -4.84
CA HIS A 32 10.77 -13.43 -3.95
C HIS A 32 11.18 -13.39 -2.47
N ARG A 33 12.26 -14.09 -2.11
CA ARG A 33 12.84 -14.02 -0.77
C ARG A 33 13.34 -12.61 -0.42
N ALA A 34 13.99 -11.92 -1.34
CA ALA A 34 14.43 -10.54 -1.14
C ALA A 34 13.26 -9.56 -1.03
N LEU A 35 12.21 -9.73 -1.84
CA LEU A 35 10.98 -8.94 -1.75
C LEU A 35 10.33 -9.12 -0.37
N GLU A 36 10.25 -10.35 0.13
CA GLU A 36 9.71 -10.63 1.46
C GLU A 36 10.57 -10.00 2.56
N ALA A 37 11.88 -10.05 2.43
CA ALA A 37 12.81 -9.41 3.38
C ALA A 37 12.59 -7.89 3.46
N LEU A 38 12.43 -7.23 2.30
CA LEU A 38 12.21 -5.80 2.21
C LEU A 38 10.79 -5.40 2.65
N ALA A 39 9.82 -6.28 2.48
CA ALA A 39 8.42 -5.98 2.74
C ALA A 39 8.00 -6.28 4.19
N SER A 40 8.50 -7.35 4.80
CA SER A 40 8.03 -7.81 6.12
C SER A 40 8.67 -7.08 7.31
N TRP A 41 9.82 -6.41 7.11
CA TRP A 41 10.65 -5.84 8.17
C TRP A 41 11.08 -6.85 9.25
N ASP A 42 10.88 -8.15 9.02
CA ASP A 42 11.16 -9.21 9.97
C ASP A 42 12.64 -9.60 9.93
N ARG A 43 13.34 -9.49 11.06
CA ARG A 43 14.76 -9.88 11.17
C ARG A 43 15.02 -11.36 10.87
N SER A 44 14.00 -12.21 11.00
CA SER A 44 14.06 -13.66 10.75
C SER A 44 13.70 -14.06 9.31
N TRP A 45 13.52 -13.09 8.39
CA TRP A 45 13.06 -13.31 7.01
C TRP A 45 13.78 -14.42 6.23
N ARG A 46 15.05 -14.69 6.56
CA ARG A 46 15.88 -15.73 5.90
C ARG A 46 15.37 -17.14 6.17
N GLN A 47 14.87 -17.39 7.38
CA GLN A 47 14.51 -18.71 7.88
C GLN A 47 13.01 -18.97 7.80
N ARG A 48 12.20 -17.90 7.65
CA ARG A 48 10.75 -18.01 7.58
C ARG A 48 10.29 -18.73 6.30
N PRO A 49 9.21 -19.52 6.33
CA PRO A 49 8.57 -20.00 5.11
C PRO A 49 8.12 -18.82 4.24
N LEU A 50 8.33 -18.89 2.92
CA LEU A 50 7.82 -17.84 2.03
C LEU A 50 6.31 -17.97 1.89
N PRO A 51 5.57 -16.86 1.98
CA PRO A 51 4.15 -16.88 1.70
C PRO A 51 3.89 -17.19 0.22
N VAL A 52 2.63 -17.40 -0.12
CA VAL A 52 2.24 -17.51 -1.53
C VAL A 52 2.41 -16.15 -2.21
N LEU A 53 3.21 -16.12 -3.27
CA LEU A 53 3.58 -14.92 -4.02
C LEU A 53 2.32 -14.16 -4.50
N SER A 54 1.40 -14.87 -5.14
CA SER A 54 0.18 -14.27 -5.70
C SER A 54 -0.73 -13.61 -4.67
N ALA A 55 -0.72 -14.08 -3.42
CA ALA A 55 -1.49 -13.46 -2.33
C ALA A 55 -0.95 -12.08 -1.95
N HIS A 56 0.36 -11.86 -2.13
CA HIS A 56 1.07 -10.63 -1.78
C HIS A 56 1.39 -9.77 -3.02
N THR A 57 1.08 -10.26 -4.22
CA THR A 57 1.17 -9.49 -5.47
C THR A 57 0.01 -8.51 -5.59
N ILE A 58 0.32 -7.27 -5.88
CA ILE A 58 -0.66 -6.21 -6.15
C ILE A 58 -0.61 -5.89 -7.64
N SER A 59 -1.79 -5.87 -8.27
CA SER A 59 -1.89 -5.53 -9.69
C SER A 59 -1.45 -4.09 -9.94
N ILE A 60 -0.69 -3.88 -11.01
CA ILE A 60 -0.24 -2.58 -11.49
C ILE A 60 -0.83 -2.37 -12.88
N LYS A 61 -1.32 -1.17 -13.19
CA LYS A 61 -1.75 -0.84 -14.55
C LYS A 61 -0.55 -0.89 -15.50
N ASN A 62 -0.76 -1.39 -16.71
CA ASN A 62 0.26 -1.52 -17.76
C ASN A 62 1.48 -2.35 -17.29
N ASN A 63 1.25 -3.44 -16.54
CA ASN A 63 2.34 -4.28 -16.06
C ASN A 63 2.97 -5.11 -17.20
N HIS A 64 4.29 -5.27 -17.14
CA HIS A 64 4.99 -6.29 -17.92
C HIS A 64 5.05 -7.61 -17.14
N MET A 65 5.34 -8.73 -17.81
CA MET A 65 5.41 -10.06 -17.18
C MET A 65 6.40 -10.14 -16.01
N SER A 66 7.48 -9.35 -16.07
CA SER A 66 8.51 -9.29 -15.02
C SER A 66 8.22 -8.23 -13.95
N ASP A 67 7.21 -7.39 -14.13
CA ASP A 67 6.86 -6.31 -13.21
C ASP A 67 5.99 -6.86 -12.09
N ILE A 68 6.37 -6.60 -10.85
CA ILE A 68 5.59 -6.98 -9.67
C ILE A 68 5.62 -5.88 -8.62
N MET A 69 4.47 -5.64 -8.00
CA MET A 69 4.39 -4.89 -6.76
C MET A 69 4.03 -5.88 -5.66
N TYR A 70 4.99 -6.15 -4.79
CA TYR A 70 4.83 -7.04 -3.65
C TYR A 70 4.46 -6.23 -2.42
N GLY A 71 3.58 -6.72 -1.54
CA GLY A 71 3.20 -5.91 -0.38
C GLY A 71 2.59 -6.66 0.80
N HIS A 72 2.84 -6.09 1.98
CA HIS A 72 2.26 -6.39 3.30
C HIS A 72 1.42 -5.22 3.81
N ALA A 73 0.71 -5.34 4.93
CA ALA A 73 -0.17 -4.25 5.42
C ALA A 73 0.49 -2.84 5.39
N ASN A 74 1.72 -2.72 5.89
CA ASN A 74 2.47 -1.46 5.98
C ASN A 74 3.69 -1.37 5.04
N SER A 75 3.78 -2.22 4.01
CA SER A 75 4.95 -2.16 3.11
C SER A 75 4.62 -2.55 1.69
N ARG A 76 5.36 -1.95 0.75
CA ARG A 76 5.28 -2.19 -0.68
C ARG A 76 6.70 -2.25 -1.25
N VAL A 77 6.96 -3.21 -2.12
CA VAL A 77 8.22 -3.33 -2.85
C VAL A 77 7.89 -3.41 -4.34
N LEU A 78 8.43 -2.44 -5.08
CA LEU A 78 8.28 -2.31 -6.52
C LEU A 78 9.48 -2.96 -7.21
N TRP A 79 9.21 -3.98 -8.00
CA TRP A 79 10.19 -4.67 -8.81
C TRP A 79 9.80 -4.52 -10.27
N ILE A 80 10.45 -3.59 -10.97
CA ILE A 80 10.21 -3.29 -12.38
C ILE A 80 11.56 -3.33 -13.10
N PRO A 81 12.05 -4.53 -13.47
CA PRO A 81 13.40 -4.69 -14.00
C PRO A 81 13.69 -3.93 -15.28
N ARG A 82 12.67 -3.73 -16.12
CA ARG A 82 12.78 -2.91 -17.33
C ARG A 82 13.08 -1.43 -17.07
N LEU A 83 12.95 -0.97 -15.83
CA LEU A 83 13.29 0.39 -15.39
C LEU A 83 14.60 0.43 -14.60
N PHE A 84 15.35 -0.67 -14.53
CA PHE A 84 16.70 -0.66 -13.97
C PHE A 84 17.63 0.02 -14.96
N ALA A 85 17.74 1.34 -14.84
CA ALA A 85 18.54 2.17 -15.73
C ALA A 85 19.48 3.03 -14.88
N PRO A 86 20.81 2.89 -15.03
CA PRO A 86 21.74 3.75 -14.33
C PRO A 86 21.58 5.21 -14.77
N GLY A 87 21.63 6.13 -13.81
CA GLY A 87 21.79 7.58 -14.07
C GLY A 87 20.53 8.39 -14.45
N ASN A 88 19.34 7.80 -14.65
CA ASN A 88 18.12 8.59 -14.91
C ASN A 88 16.82 7.94 -14.37
N ASN A 89 16.71 7.87 -13.04
CA ASN A 89 15.58 7.23 -12.35
C ASN A 89 14.50 8.21 -11.85
N TYR A 90 14.50 9.47 -12.32
CA TYR A 90 13.60 10.52 -11.80
C TYR A 90 12.12 10.15 -11.95
N ALA A 91 11.71 9.56 -13.07
CA ALA A 91 10.33 9.12 -13.28
C ALA A 91 9.90 8.06 -12.26
N LEU A 92 10.79 7.11 -11.95
CA LEU A 92 10.56 6.06 -10.95
C LEU A 92 10.51 6.64 -9.53
N VAL A 93 11.40 7.60 -9.23
CA VAL A 93 11.41 8.32 -7.95
C VAL A 93 10.11 9.11 -7.75
N TRP A 94 9.64 9.84 -8.78
CA TRP A 94 8.37 10.58 -8.71
C TRP A 94 7.17 9.64 -8.60
N TYR A 95 7.17 8.53 -9.35
CA TYR A 95 6.17 7.47 -9.21
C TYR A 95 6.10 7.00 -7.76
N CYS A 96 7.24 6.63 -7.17
CA CYS A 96 7.30 6.15 -5.80
C CYS A 96 6.86 7.22 -4.80
N ARG A 97 7.31 8.46 -4.96
CA ARG A 97 6.90 9.57 -4.08
C ARG A 97 5.39 9.78 -4.11
N ASN A 98 4.78 9.83 -5.30
CA ASN A 98 3.34 10.03 -5.44
C ASN A 98 2.56 8.84 -4.85
N LEU A 99 3.04 7.62 -5.09
CA LEU A 99 2.43 6.41 -4.55
C LEU A 99 2.53 6.34 -3.02
N LEU A 100 3.68 6.72 -2.45
CA LEU A 100 3.89 6.81 -1.00
C LEU A 100 2.90 7.79 -0.38
N MET A 101 2.84 9.02 -0.90
CA MET A 101 1.93 10.06 -0.39
C MET A 101 0.46 9.64 -0.47
N ALA A 102 0.05 9.04 -1.60
CA ALA A 102 -1.32 8.57 -1.76
C ALA A 102 -1.64 7.43 -0.77
N SER A 103 -0.71 6.49 -0.56
CA SER A 103 -0.90 5.37 0.37
C SER A 103 -0.98 5.85 1.83
N MET A 104 -0.14 6.84 2.19
CA MET A 104 -0.19 7.49 3.50
C MET A 104 -1.50 8.24 3.71
N GLN A 105 -1.97 9.00 2.71
CA GLN A 105 -3.24 9.72 2.81
C GLN A 105 -4.43 8.77 3.02
N VAL A 106 -4.44 7.64 2.32
CA VAL A 106 -5.45 6.58 2.49
C VAL A 106 -5.40 5.98 3.89
N LYS A 107 -4.19 5.70 4.40
CA LYS A 107 -3.99 5.21 5.77
C LYS A 107 -4.53 6.22 6.80
N SER A 108 -4.19 7.50 6.66
CA SER A 108 -4.68 8.56 7.56
C SER A 108 -6.21 8.67 7.55
N PHE A 109 -6.85 8.61 6.38
CA PHE A 109 -8.31 8.61 6.30
C PHE A 109 -8.94 7.39 6.95
N ARG A 110 -8.34 6.22 6.75
CA ARG A 110 -8.77 4.97 7.38
C ARG A 110 -8.69 5.07 8.90
N ASP A 111 -7.56 5.50 9.44
CA ASP A 111 -7.38 5.60 10.89
C ASP A 111 -8.29 6.65 11.52
N PHE A 112 -8.50 7.78 10.83
CA PHE A 112 -9.48 8.77 11.23
C PHE A 112 -10.90 8.18 11.30
N LEU A 113 -11.37 7.52 10.24
CA LEU A 113 -12.72 6.95 10.20
C LEU A 113 -12.90 5.82 11.23
N VAL A 114 -11.90 4.96 11.41
CA VAL A 114 -11.94 3.89 12.41
C VAL A 114 -12.04 4.46 13.82
N ARG A 115 -11.23 5.47 14.15
CA ARG A 115 -11.27 6.12 15.46
C ARG A 115 -12.59 6.87 15.67
N ALA A 116 -13.08 7.56 14.65
CA ALA A 116 -14.36 8.26 14.71
C ALA A 116 -15.55 7.31 14.87
N ASP A 117 -15.56 6.12 14.23
CA ASP A 117 -16.64 5.13 14.38
C ASP A 117 -16.68 4.59 15.82
N ASN A 118 -15.50 4.25 16.35
CA ASN A 118 -15.37 3.81 17.74
C ASN A 118 -15.84 4.89 18.73
N LEU A 119 -15.53 6.17 18.49
CA LEU A 119 -15.99 7.27 19.32
C LEU A 119 -17.49 7.52 19.18
N GLN A 120 -18.06 7.41 17.98
CA GLN A 120 -19.51 7.59 17.78
C GLN A 120 -20.33 6.52 18.51
N ARG A 121 -19.82 5.29 18.60
CA ARG A 121 -20.44 4.23 19.43
C ARG A 121 -20.50 4.60 20.91
N ILE A 122 -19.59 5.45 21.37
CA ILE A 122 -19.51 5.92 22.76
C ILE A 122 -20.28 7.25 22.92
N ASN A 123 -20.30 8.11 21.90
CA ASN A 123 -20.96 9.42 21.91
C ASN A 123 -21.67 9.70 20.58
N SER A 124 -23.00 9.69 20.59
CA SER A 124 -23.86 9.85 19.42
C SER A 124 -23.85 11.25 18.78
N ALA A 125 -23.20 12.24 19.41
CA ALA A 125 -23.10 13.60 18.85
C ALA A 125 -22.13 13.69 17.64
N THR A 126 -21.22 12.74 17.48
CA THR A 126 -20.27 12.71 16.35
C THR A 126 -20.98 12.27 15.07
N ARG A 127 -21.08 13.16 14.07
CA ARG A 127 -21.71 12.85 12.78
C ARG A 127 -20.68 12.27 11.79
N ILE A 128 -20.29 11.00 11.95
CA ILE A 128 -19.28 10.38 11.06
C ILE A 128 -19.75 10.25 9.61
N GLY A 129 -21.07 10.16 9.37
CA GLY A 129 -21.61 9.86 8.04
C GLY A 129 -21.21 10.89 6.97
N GLY A 130 -21.08 12.17 7.35
CA GLY A 130 -20.59 13.21 6.46
C GLY A 130 -19.13 12.99 6.05
N TYR A 131 -18.27 12.75 7.03
CA TYR A 131 -16.85 12.48 6.78
C TYR A 131 -16.62 11.18 6.02
N ALA A 132 -17.36 10.11 6.34
CA ALA A 132 -17.27 8.84 5.64
C ALA A 132 -17.60 9.00 4.15
N ARG A 133 -18.64 9.79 3.83
CA ARG A 133 -19.03 10.09 2.45
C ARG A 133 -17.96 10.93 1.71
N GLU A 134 -17.41 11.94 2.35
CA GLU A 134 -16.33 12.76 1.78
C GLU A 134 -15.07 11.93 1.52
N VAL A 135 -14.63 11.14 2.50
CA VAL A 135 -13.50 10.23 2.35
C VAL A 135 -13.77 9.25 1.21
N LYS A 136 -14.96 8.65 1.14
CA LYS A 136 -15.35 7.75 0.03
C LYS A 136 -15.27 8.43 -1.33
N ALA A 137 -15.67 9.70 -1.44
CA ALA A 137 -15.54 10.47 -2.67
C ALA A 137 -14.06 10.71 -3.03
N ILE A 138 -13.21 11.06 -2.06
CA ILE A 138 -11.77 11.25 -2.27
C ILE A 138 -11.10 9.93 -2.68
N LEU A 139 -11.39 8.83 -1.99
CA LEU A 139 -10.89 7.49 -2.32
C LEU A 139 -11.31 7.07 -3.74
N ARG A 140 -12.56 7.31 -4.13
CA ARG A 140 -13.06 7.04 -5.49
C ARG A 140 -12.38 7.91 -6.54
N ASN A 141 -12.08 9.17 -6.24
CA ASN A 141 -11.34 10.07 -7.14
C ASN A 141 -9.87 9.63 -7.30
N MET A 142 -9.26 9.13 -6.22
CA MET A 142 -7.92 8.53 -6.27
C MET A 142 -7.91 7.20 -7.04
N GLU A 143 -8.94 6.36 -6.92
CA GLU A 143 -9.08 5.14 -7.72
C GLU A 143 -9.23 5.45 -9.22
N LYS A 144 -10.13 6.37 -9.56
CA LYS A 144 -10.45 6.72 -10.95
C LYS A 144 -9.42 7.64 -11.61
N GLY A 145 -8.54 8.26 -10.83
CA GLY A 145 -7.61 9.27 -11.31
C GLY A 145 -8.28 10.59 -11.75
N LEU A 146 -9.47 10.89 -11.23
CA LEU A 146 -10.21 12.11 -11.59
C LEU A 146 -9.57 13.32 -10.89
N LYS A 147 -8.69 14.04 -11.59
CA LYS A 147 -7.88 15.16 -11.08
C LYS A 147 -6.83 14.77 -10.01
N THR A 148 -6.59 13.47 -9.83
CA THR A 148 -5.64 12.88 -8.87
C THR A 148 -4.89 11.70 -9.47
N TYR A 149 -3.76 11.29 -8.88
CA TYR A 149 -2.95 10.16 -9.37
C TYR A 149 -3.70 8.82 -9.16
N SER A 150 -3.94 8.06 -10.23
CA SER A 150 -4.63 6.74 -10.15
C SER A 150 -3.66 5.64 -9.76
N THR A 151 -3.88 4.94 -8.63
CA THR A 151 -3.04 3.81 -8.23
C THR A 151 -3.85 2.59 -7.80
N MET A 152 -3.57 1.45 -8.41
CA MET A 152 -4.18 0.16 -8.05
C MET A 152 -3.71 -0.34 -6.68
N SER A 153 -2.55 0.13 -6.21
CA SER A 153 -2.06 -0.13 -4.84
C SER A 153 -3.02 0.44 -3.79
N VAL A 154 -3.40 1.71 -3.99
CA VAL A 154 -4.34 2.42 -3.12
C VAL A 154 -5.70 1.73 -3.15
N CYS A 155 -6.17 1.33 -4.34
CA CYS A 155 -7.41 0.57 -4.47
C CYS A 155 -7.36 -0.75 -3.69
N LYS A 156 -6.26 -1.51 -3.81
CA LYS A 156 -6.10 -2.77 -3.07
C LYS A 156 -5.99 -2.56 -1.57
N GLN A 157 -5.33 -1.49 -1.11
CA GLN A 157 -5.28 -1.12 0.31
C GLN A 157 -6.68 -0.82 0.86
N ILE A 158 -7.50 -0.08 0.11
CA ILE A 158 -8.90 0.20 0.48
C ILE A 158 -9.73 -1.07 0.53
N ASN A 159 -9.63 -1.92 -0.51
CA ASN A 159 -10.47 -3.12 -0.65
C ASN A 159 -10.11 -4.22 0.36
N ASN A 160 -8.83 -4.34 0.74
CA ASN A 160 -8.38 -5.35 1.69
C ASN A 160 -8.64 -4.97 3.15
N ASP A 161 -8.98 -3.71 3.45
CA ASP A 161 -9.25 -3.28 4.81
C ASP A 161 -10.72 -3.53 5.18
N ALA A 162 -10.98 -4.69 5.80
CA ALA A 162 -12.32 -5.11 6.20
C ALA A 162 -13.01 -4.14 7.19
N GLN A 163 -12.24 -3.41 7.99
CA GLN A 163 -12.78 -2.47 8.96
C GLN A 163 -13.21 -1.18 8.26
N LEU A 164 -12.38 -0.66 7.36
CA LEU A 164 -12.72 0.48 6.51
C LEU A 164 -13.96 0.18 5.65
N GLN A 165 -14.00 -1.00 4.99
CA GLN A 165 -15.12 -1.39 4.15
C GLN A 165 -16.44 -1.46 4.94
N ARG A 166 -16.39 -1.99 6.17
CA ARG A 166 -17.55 -2.01 7.06
C ARG A 166 -18.08 -0.60 7.32
N ILE A 167 -17.21 0.35 7.68
CA ILE A 167 -17.62 1.74 7.93
C ILE A 167 -18.20 2.37 6.66
N LEU A 168 -17.54 2.21 5.52
CA LEU A 168 -17.99 2.77 4.23
C LEU A 168 -19.31 2.18 3.70
N SER A 169 -19.69 0.98 4.16
CA SER A 169 -20.97 0.34 3.85
C SER A 169 -22.13 0.85 4.72
N VAL A 170 -21.84 1.23 5.97
CA VAL A 170 -22.84 1.75 6.92
C VAL A 170 -23.24 3.18 6.57
N TYR A 171 -22.34 3.95 5.98
CA TYR A 171 -22.55 5.36 5.62
C TYR A 171 -22.48 5.57 4.09
N PRO A 172 -23.60 5.42 3.36
CA PRO A 172 -23.64 5.55 1.91
C PRO A 172 -23.33 6.97 1.40
#